data_AF-A0A662UYB5-F1
#
_entry.id   AF-A0A662UYB5-F1
#
_cell.length_a   1.000
_cell.length_b   1.000
_cell.length_c   1.000
_cell.angle_alpha   90.00
_cell.angle_beta   90.00
_cell.angle_gamma   90.00
#
_symmetry.space_group_name_H-M   'P 1'
#
loop_
_entity.id
_entity.type
_entity.pdbx_description
1 polymer ?
#
loop_
_entity_poly.entity_id
_entity_poly.type
_entity_poly.pdbx_seq_one_letter_code
_entity_poly.pdbx_strand_id
1 'polypeptide(L)'
;YPLNRHKVNEFIERIKARGLRVVTGGGLLYTITGDHDKGVATNKIIELYRRLYGEVIFIGIGDSPIDVPMLKAVDIPVILGPRIDPIKYGLIDNENLIIVDRRGPIGWSKALEVIFKV
;
A
#
# COMPACT_ATOMS: atom_id res chain seq x y z
N TYR A 1 11.07 -10.40 -23.71
CA TYR A 1 12.41 -9.91 -23.35
C TYR A 1 12.44 -9.50 -21.88
N PRO A 2 12.86 -10.36 -20.94
CA PRO A 2 13.08 -9.88 -19.59
C PRO A 2 14.33 -8.98 -19.57
N LEU A 3 14.20 -7.79 -18.99
CA LEU A 3 15.33 -6.89 -18.75
C LEU A 3 16.39 -7.61 -17.89
N ASN A 4 17.68 -7.41 -18.19
CA ASN A 4 18.76 -7.96 -17.38
C ASN A 4 18.68 -7.38 -15.96
N ARG A 5 18.42 -8.23 -14.95
CA ARG A 5 18.20 -7.81 -13.56
C ARG A 5 19.36 -7.01 -12.97
N HIS A 6 20.60 -7.35 -13.34
CA HIS A 6 21.76 -6.60 -12.86
C HIS A 6 21.76 -5.17 -13.38
N LYS A 7 21.52 -4.99 -14.68
CA LYS A 7 21.39 -3.66 -15.31
C LYS A 7 20.21 -2.86 -14.75
N VAL A 8 19.09 -3.53 -14.47
CA VAL A 8 17.92 -2.90 -13.84
C VAL A 8 18.25 -2.42 -12.43
N ASN A 9 18.91 -3.24 -11.61
CA ASN A 9 19.29 -2.84 -10.26
C ASN A 9 20.28 -1.67 -10.28
N GLU A 10 21.28 -1.69 -11.15
CA GLU A 10 22.21 -0.56 -11.31
C GLU A 10 21.46 0.73 -11.68
N PHE A 11 20.50 0.64 -12.61
CA PHE A 11 19.70 1.77 -13.02
C PHE A 11 18.81 2.31 -11.89
N ILE A 12 18.21 1.42 -11.10
CA ILE A 12 17.41 1.78 -9.92
C ILE A 12 18.27 2.54 -8.90
N GLU A 13 19.48 2.07 -8.62
CA GLU A 13 20.37 2.76 -7.67
C GLU A 13 20.80 4.14 -8.19
N ARG A 14 21.06 4.28 -9.50
CA ARG A 14 21.33 5.59 -10.12
C ARG A 14 20.14 6.55 -10.06
N ILE A 15 18.91 6.05 -10.12
CA ILE A 15 17.69 6.86 -9.95
C ILE A 15 17.55 7.30 -8.50
N LYS A 16 17.72 6.37 -7.55
CA LYS A 16 17.70 6.66 -6.10
C LYS A 16 18.74 7.69 -5.69
N ALA A 17 19.95 7.60 -6.24
CA ALA A 17 21.02 8.58 -6.00
C ALA A 17 20.67 10.01 -6.45
N ARG A 18 19.65 10.18 -7.31
CA ARG A 18 19.10 11.49 -7.72
C ARG A 18 17.94 11.96 -6.84
N GLY A 19 17.66 11.28 -5.73
CA GLY A 19 16.53 11.59 -4.84
C GLY A 19 15.17 11.16 -5.39
N LEU A 20 15.14 10.30 -6.40
CA LEU A 20 13.91 9.77 -6.99
C LEU A 20 13.60 8.37 -6.46
N ARG A 21 12.32 8.00 -6.43
CA ARG A 21 11.89 6.66 -6.00
C ARG A 21 11.56 5.81 -7.22
N VAL A 22 11.78 4.49 -7.10
CA VAL A 22 11.37 3.51 -8.10
C VAL A 22 10.42 2.52 -7.46
N VAL A 23 9.23 2.38 -8.05
CA VAL A 23 8.17 1.49 -7.59
C VAL A 23 7.93 0.43 -8.66
N THR A 24 7.82 -0.85 -8.28
CA THR A 24 7.51 -1.93 -9.22
C THR A 24 6.47 -2.91 -8.68
N GLY A 25 5.43 -3.13 -9.48
CA GLY A 25 4.40 -4.15 -9.24
C GLY A 25 4.81 -5.47 -9.89
N GLY A 26 5.67 -6.25 -9.22
CA GLY A 26 6.04 -7.59 -9.69
C GLY A 26 7.14 -7.65 -10.76
N GLY A 27 7.92 -6.57 -10.93
CA GLY A 27 9.15 -6.58 -11.75
C GLY A 27 8.93 -6.45 -13.27
N LEU A 28 7.70 -6.27 -13.73
CA LEU A 28 7.39 -6.08 -15.15
C LEU A 28 7.45 -4.60 -15.56
N LEU A 29 6.85 -3.74 -14.75
CA LEU A 29 6.83 -2.29 -14.96
C LEU A 29 7.51 -1.61 -13.78
N TYR A 30 8.29 -0.57 -14.09
CA TYR A 30 9.01 0.26 -13.14
C TYR A 30 8.51 1.69 -13.31
N THR A 31 7.94 2.24 -12.26
CA THR A 31 7.48 3.64 -12.22
C THR A 31 8.52 4.46 -11.46
N ILE A 32 8.95 5.57 -12.03
CA ILE A 32 9.83 6.53 -11.38
C ILE A 32 8.95 7.65 -10.84
N THR A 33 9.08 7.95 -9.55
CA THR A 33 8.33 9.01 -8.88
C THR A 33 9.29 9.96 -8.18
N GLY A 34 8.80 11.15 -7.85
CA GLY A 34 9.48 12.02 -6.88
C GLY A 34 9.41 11.42 -5.47
N ASP A 35 9.73 12.24 -4.47
CA ASP A 35 9.67 11.85 -3.06
C ASP A 35 8.23 11.84 -2.53
N HIS A 36 7.39 10.96 -3.09
CA HIS A 36 6.03 10.72 -2.64
C HIS A 36 5.70 9.23 -2.68
N ASP A 37 4.70 8.86 -1.89
CA ASP A 37 4.09 7.54 -1.88
C ASP A 37 2.58 7.69 -1.67
N LYS A 38 1.86 6.56 -1.71
CA LYS A 38 0.40 6.56 -1.51
C LYS A 38 0.02 7.11 -0.13
N GLY A 39 0.85 6.93 0.89
CA GLY A 39 0.60 7.42 2.25
C GLY A 39 0.58 8.94 2.33
N VAL A 40 1.47 9.63 1.60
CA VAL A 40 1.45 11.11 1.51
C VAL A 40 0.11 11.62 0.96
N ALA A 41 -0.41 11.00 -0.10
CA ALA A 41 -1.70 11.38 -0.67
C ALA A 41 -2.85 11.03 0.28
N THR A 42 -2.83 9.84 0.88
CA THR A 42 -3.84 9.38 1.85
C THR A 42 -3.92 10.29 3.06
N ASN A 43 -2.80 10.68 3.68
CA ASN A 43 -2.78 11.58 4.83
C ASN A 43 -3.44 12.94 4.52
N LYS A 44 -3.20 13.50 3.33
CA LYS A 44 -3.85 14.75 2.89
C LYS A 44 -5.36 14.61 2.79
N ILE A 45 -5.84 13.47 2.28
CA ILE A 45 -7.28 13.18 2.19
C ILE A 45 -7.87 13.01 3.59
N ILE A 46 -7.19 12.28 4.48
CA ILE A 46 -7.61 12.07 5.87
C ILE A 46 -7.74 13.42 6.59
N GLU A 47 -6.72 14.27 6.52
CA GLU A 47 -6.72 15.60 7.13
C GLU A 47 -7.88 16.45 6.61
N LEU A 48 -8.06 16.50 5.28
CA LEU A 48 -9.12 17.29 4.66
C LEU A 48 -10.51 16.84 5.12
N TYR A 49 -10.77 15.53 5.10
CA TYR A 49 -12.07 14.99 5.47
C TYR A 49 -12.35 15.13 6.95
N ARG A 50 -11.36 14.91 7.82
CA ARG A 50 -11.52 15.14 9.26
C ARG A 50 -11.81 16.60 9.58
N ARG A 51 -11.21 17.53 8.83
CA ARG A 51 -11.52 18.97 8.95
C ARG A 51 -12.94 19.32 8.53
N LEU A 52 -13.47 18.67 7.50
CA LEU A 52 -14.80 18.97 6.95
C LEU A 52 -15.94 18.29 7.71
N TYR A 53 -15.71 17.07 8.19
CA TYR A 53 -16.78 16.19 8.68
C TYR A 53 -16.55 15.70 10.13
N GLY A 54 -15.44 16.07 10.77
CA GLY A 54 -15.11 15.63 12.13
C GLY A 54 -14.57 14.21 12.16
N GLU A 55 -15.18 13.32 12.94
CA GLU A 55 -14.74 11.94 13.03
C GLU A 55 -15.16 11.14 11.78
N VAL A 56 -14.15 10.74 11.00
CA VAL A 56 -14.30 9.89 9.83
C VAL A 56 -13.36 8.70 10.00
N ILE A 57 -13.91 7.49 9.78
CA ILE A 57 -13.15 6.23 9.76
C ILE A 57 -12.64 5.99 8.34
N PHE A 58 -11.34 5.79 8.19
CA PHE A 58 -10.71 5.46 6.93
C PHE A 58 -10.35 3.98 6.88
N ILE A 59 -10.77 3.35 5.78
CA ILE A 59 -10.45 1.95 5.49
C ILE A 59 -9.56 1.93 4.26
N GLY A 60 -8.38 1.30 4.37
CA GLY A 60 -7.42 1.18 3.28
C GLY A 60 -7.24 -0.29 2.89
N ILE A 61 -7.42 -0.62 1.61
CA ILE A 61 -7.31 -1.99 1.11
C ILE A 61 -6.16 -2.08 0.12
N GLY A 62 -5.20 -2.99 0.35
CA GLY A 62 -3.99 -3.14 -0.46
C GLY A 62 -3.55 -4.59 -0.60
N ASP A 63 -2.95 -4.94 -1.74
CA ASP A 63 -2.52 -6.30 -2.06
C ASP A 63 -1.01 -6.41 -2.33
N SER A 64 -0.29 -5.30 -2.20
CA SER A 64 1.11 -5.21 -2.58
C SER A 64 1.93 -4.26 -1.68
N PRO A 65 3.26 -4.40 -1.62
CA PRO A 65 4.11 -3.53 -0.80
C PRO A 65 3.99 -2.03 -1.09
N ILE A 66 3.55 -1.66 -2.30
CA ILE A 66 3.38 -0.25 -2.69
C ILE A 66 2.21 0.42 -1.97
N ASP A 67 1.32 -0.38 -1.38
CA ASP A 67 0.15 0.06 -0.64
C ASP A 67 0.46 0.26 0.86
N VAL A 68 1.58 -0.28 1.37
CA VAL A 68 1.95 -0.21 2.79
C VAL A 68 1.93 1.21 3.35
N PRO A 69 2.46 2.25 2.66
CA PRO A 69 2.39 3.62 3.18
C PRO A 69 0.95 4.12 3.39
N MET A 70 0.01 3.74 2.52
CA MET A 70 -1.42 4.05 2.71
C MET A 70 -2.00 3.22 3.85
N LEU A 71 -1.69 1.92 3.92
CA LEU A 71 -2.20 1.02 4.96
C LEU A 71 -1.76 1.48 6.36
N LYS A 72 -0.58 2.09 6.51
CA LYS A 72 -0.14 2.67 7.78
C LYS A 72 -0.90 3.95 8.19
N ALA A 73 -1.52 4.64 7.24
CA ALA A 73 -2.15 5.93 7.47
C ALA A 73 -3.62 5.83 7.87
N VAL A 74 -4.30 4.73 7.52
CA VAL A 74 -5.74 4.54 7.72
C VAL A 74 -6.05 3.93 9.09
N ASP A 75 -7.29 4.10 9.54
CA ASP A 75 -7.76 3.55 10.82
C ASP A 75 -7.89 2.01 10.75
N ILE A 76 -8.41 1.50 9.63
CA ILE A 76 -8.62 0.06 9.39
C ILE A 76 -7.83 -0.37 8.15
N PRO A 77 -6.61 -0.91 8.32
CA PRO A 77 -5.84 -1.48 7.23
C PRO A 77 -6.34 -2.87 6.86
N VAL A 78 -6.41 -3.15 5.56
CA VAL A 78 -6.81 -4.45 5.02
C VAL A 78 -5.77 -4.95 4.02
N ILE A 79 -5.22 -6.11 4.29
CA ILE A 79 -4.26 -6.80 3.42
C ILE A 79 -4.98 -7.87 2.59
N LEU A 80 -4.78 -7.85 1.28
CA LEU A 80 -5.26 -8.86 0.34
C LEU A 80 -4.13 -9.77 -0.15
N GLY A 81 -4.21 -11.04 0.21
CA GLY A 81 -3.26 -12.09 -0.16
C GLY A 81 -1.86 -11.95 0.47
N PRO A 82 -0.90 -12.78 0.06
CA PRO A 82 0.35 -13.00 0.82
C PRO A 82 1.50 -12.06 0.44
N ARG A 83 1.24 -10.97 -0.28
CA ARG A 83 2.30 -10.11 -0.87
C ARG A 83 2.84 -9.06 0.10
N ILE A 84 2.13 -8.85 1.21
CA ILE A 84 2.50 -7.93 2.27
C ILE A 84 2.72 -8.80 3.50
N ASP A 85 3.92 -8.71 4.08
CA ASP A 85 4.22 -9.30 5.37
C ASP A 85 3.87 -8.26 6.45
N PRO A 86 2.78 -8.45 7.21
CA PRO A 86 2.30 -7.45 8.16
C PRO A 86 3.29 -7.23 9.31
N ILE A 87 4.08 -8.24 9.68
CA ILE A 87 5.07 -8.14 10.74
C ILE A 87 6.26 -7.31 10.25
N LYS A 88 6.81 -7.66 9.08
CA LYS A 88 7.92 -6.92 8.47
C LYS A 88 7.63 -5.43 8.32
N TYR A 89 6.39 -5.09 8.01
CA TYR A 89 5.99 -3.71 7.80
C TYR A 89 5.43 -3.03 9.06
N GLY A 90 5.30 -3.70 10.20
CA GLY A 90 4.73 -3.12 11.43
C GLY A 90 3.25 -2.73 11.27
N LEU A 91 2.50 -3.49 10.47
CA LEU A 91 1.05 -3.31 10.34
C LEU A 91 0.30 -4.04 11.47
N ILE A 92 0.93 -5.04 12.09
CA ILE A 92 0.39 -5.81 13.22
C ILE A 92 0.15 -4.95 14.48
N ASP A 93 0.76 -3.76 14.56
CA ASP A 93 0.58 -2.85 15.68
C ASP A 93 -0.79 -2.14 15.64
N ASN A 94 -1.49 -2.19 14.50
CA ASN A 94 -2.86 -1.70 14.38
C ASN A 94 -3.84 -2.82 14.75
N GLU A 95 -4.58 -2.64 15.84
CA GLU A 95 -5.57 -3.60 16.36
C GLU A 95 -6.73 -3.88 15.40
N ASN A 96 -7.00 -2.98 14.46
CA ASN A 96 -8.05 -3.11 13.44
C ASN A 96 -7.53 -3.71 12.13
N LEU A 97 -6.31 -4.26 12.10
CA LEU A 97 -5.77 -4.91 10.92
C LEU A 97 -6.62 -6.12 10.51
N ILE A 98 -7.07 -6.11 9.25
CA ILE A 98 -7.75 -7.23 8.61
C ILE A 98 -6.82 -7.87 7.59
N ILE A 99 -6.73 -9.20 7.60
CA ILE A 99 -5.96 -9.97 6.62
C ILE A 99 -6.89 -10.95 5.92
N VAL A 100 -6.96 -10.85 4.60
CA VAL A 100 -7.74 -11.74 3.74
C VAL A 100 -6.78 -12.53 2.85
N ASP A 101 -6.88 -13.86 2.82
CA ASP A 101 -5.97 -14.73 2.07
C ASP A 101 -6.19 -14.74 0.53
N ARG A 102 -7.15 -13.96 0.03
CA ARG A 102 -7.51 -13.83 -1.39
C ARG A 102 -7.14 -12.46 -1.94
N ARG A 103 -6.80 -12.41 -3.24
CA ARG A 103 -6.57 -11.17 -4.00
C ARG A 103 -7.76 -10.82 -4.89
N GLY A 104 -7.71 -9.61 -5.43
CA GLY A 104 -8.65 -9.15 -6.45
C GLY A 104 -10.10 -9.12 -5.94
N PRO A 105 -11.10 -9.22 -6.84
CA PRO A 105 -12.51 -9.06 -6.47
C PRO A 105 -12.99 -9.97 -5.34
N ILE A 106 -12.50 -11.22 -5.29
CA ILE A 106 -12.86 -12.17 -4.22
C ILE A 106 -12.30 -11.71 -2.87
N GLY A 107 -11.05 -11.21 -2.85
CA GLY A 107 -10.45 -10.64 -1.64
C GLY A 107 -11.21 -9.41 -1.15
N TRP A 108 -11.62 -8.56 -2.09
CA TRP A 108 -12.47 -7.40 -1.79
C TRP A 108 -13.81 -7.81 -1.18
N SER A 109 -14.55 -8.74 -1.77
CA SER A 109 -15.84 -9.22 -1.22
C SER A 109 -15.70 -9.68 0.23
N LYS A 110 -14.72 -10.56 0.49
CA LYS A 110 -14.44 -11.06 1.84
C LYS A 110 -14.03 -9.98 2.82
N ALA A 111 -13.23 -9.00 2.36
CA ALA A 111 -12.87 -7.86 3.20
C ALA A 111 -14.11 -7.08 3.63
N LEU A 112 -15.04 -6.82 2.69
CA LEU A 112 -16.28 -6.10 2.97
C LEU A 112 -17.20 -6.88 3.93
N GLU A 113 -17.29 -8.21 3.79
CA GLU A 113 -18.00 -9.08 4.74
C GLU A 113 -17.47 -8.91 6.18
N VAL A 114 -16.14 -8.86 6.35
CA VAL A 114 -15.50 -8.65 7.67
C VAL A 114 -15.73 -7.24 8.19
N ILE A 115 -15.57 -6.23 7.33
CA ILE A 115 -15.73 -4.81 7.69
C ILE A 115 -17.16 -4.52 8.16
N PHE A 116 -18.15 -4.98 7.39
CA PHE A 116 -19.55 -4.63 7.62
C PHE A 116 -20.29 -5.67 8.47
N LYS A 117 -19.63 -6.76 8.90
CA LYS A 117 -20.21 -7.87 9.68
C LYS A 117 -21.60 -8.28 9.14
N VAL A 118 -21.66 -8.59 7.85
CA VAL A 118 -22.89 -9.12 7.20
C VAL A 118 -22.88 -10.64 7.27
#